data_AF-A0A452EB11-F1
#
_entry.id   AF-A0A452EB11-F1
#
_cell.length_a   1.000
_cell.length_b   1.000
_cell.length_c   1.000
_cell.angle_alpha   90.00
_cell.angle_beta   90.00
_cell.angle_gamma   90.00
#
_symmetry.space_group_name_H-M   'P 1'
#
loop_
_entity.id
_entity.type
_entity.pdbx_description
1 polymer ?
#
loop_
_entity_poly.entity_id
_entity_poly.type
_entity_poly.pdbx_seq_one_letter_code
_entity_poly.pdbx_strand_id
1 'polypeptide(L)'
;MSELDQLRQEAEQLKDQIRDARKACADATLSQITNTDPVGRVQTRTRRTLRGHLAKIYAMHWGTDSRLLVSNFKSSRPSPHLLLKPRAQFSLREESLCCN
;
A
#
# COMPACT_ATOMS: atom_id res chain seq x y z
N MET A 1 -19.98 38.10 -3.56
CA MET A 1 -19.19 36.84 -3.68
C MET A 1 -19.44 36.05 -2.42
N SER A 2 -19.85 34.78 -2.53
CA SER A 2 -20.07 33.96 -1.34
C SER A 2 -18.72 33.61 -0.70
N GLU A 3 -18.68 33.45 0.62
CA GLU A 3 -17.49 33.02 1.37
C GLU A 3 -16.91 31.70 0.81
N LEU A 4 -17.79 30.80 0.32
CA LEU A 4 -17.38 29.59 -0.38
C LEU A 4 -16.64 29.86 -1.70
N ASP A 5 -17.02 30.90 -2.45
CA ASP A 5 -16.33 31.27 -3.69
C ASP A 5 -14.94 31.83 -3.39
N GLN A 6 -14.79 32.59 -2.30
CA GLN A 6 -13.50 33.11 -1.84
C GLN A 6 -12.55 31.97 -1.43
N LEU A 7 -13.02 31.04 -0.59
CA LEU A 7 -12.24 29.87 -0.17
C LEU A 7 -11.84 28.96 -1.35
N ARG A 8 -12.71 28.84 -2.37
CA ARG A 8 -12.39 28.10 -3.60
C ARG A 8 -11.29 28.78 -4.40
N GLN A 9 -11.36 30.10 -4.57
CA GLN A 9 -10.34 30.86 -5.28
C GLN A 9 -8.99 30.82 -4.55
N GLU A 10 -8.99 30.96 -3.22
CA GLU A 10 -7.79 30.86 -2.40
C GLU A 10 -7.16 29.45 -2.50
N ALA A 11 -7.97 28.39 -2.49
CA ALA A 11 -7.47 27.02 -2.67
C ALA A 11 -6.82 26.80 -4.04
N GLU A 12 -7.38 27.35 -5.12
CA GLU A 12 -6.76 27.28 -6.45
C GLU A 12 -5.47 28.11 -6.50
N GLN A 13 -5.46 29.29 -5.90
CA GLN A 13 -4.26 30.12 -5.81
C GLN A 13 -3.12 29.42 -5.06
N LEU A 14 -3.41 28.76 -3.93
CA LEU A 14 -2.41 27.98 -3.18
C LEU A 14 -1.90 26.78 -3.98
N LYS A 15 -2.76 26.10 -4.76
CA LYS A 15 -2.32 25.01 -5.66
C LYS A 15 -1.37 25.51 -6.73
N ASP A 16 -1.65 26.66 -7.31
CA ASP A 16 -0.79 27.28 -8.33
C ASP A 16 0.55 27.70 -7.74
N GLN A 17 0.55 28.33 -6.56
CA GLN A 17 1.79 28.65 -5.83
C GLN A 17 2.65 27.41 -5.56
N ILE A 18 2.05 26.30 -5.11
CA ILE A 18 2.77 25.04 -4.90
C ILE A 18 3.31 24.49 -6.23
N ARG A 19 2.54 24.59 -7.32
CA ARG A 19 2.98 24.14 -8.65
C ARG A 19 4.19 24.94 -9.12
N ASP A 20 4.18 26.25 -8.93
CA ASP A 20 5.26 27.13 -9.37
C ASP A 20 6.51 26.94 -8.50
N ALA A 21 6.35 26.80 -7.17
CA ALA A 21 7.46 26.47 -6.28
C ALA A 21 8.09 25.11 -6.63
N ARG A 22 7.29 24.09 -6.95
CA ARG A 22 7.81 22.78 -7.41
C ARG A 22 8.57 22.89 -8.73
N LYS A 23 8.09 23.71 -9.67
CA LYS A 23 8.78 23.94 -10.95
C LYS A 23 10.08 24.71 -10.77
N ALA A 24 10.11 25.69 -9.85
CA ALA A 24 11.30 26.49 -9.57
C ALA A 24 12.46 25.65 -9.03
N CYS A 25 12.19 24.54 -8.32
CA CYS A 25 13.20 23.63 -7.80
C CYS A 25 13.47 22.41 -8.72
N ALA A 26 12.84 22.33 -9.89
CA ALA A 26 12.94 21.17 -10.78
C ALA A 26 14.05 21.36 -11.85
N ASP A 27 15.29 21.55 -11.39
CA ASP A 27 16.42 21.92 -12.27
C ASP A 27 16.83 20.82 -13.27
N ALA A 28 16.69 19.55 -12.89
CA ALA A 28 17.03 18.40 -13.72
C ALA A 28 16.21 17.16 -13.32
N THR A 29 16.06 16.20 -14.24
CA THR A 29 15.40 14.93 -13.95
C THR A 29 16.40 13.86 -13.55
N LEU A 30 15.99 12.89 -12.72
CA LEU A 30 16.85 11.79 -12.29
C LEU A 30 17.54 11.09 -13.49
N SER A 31 16.79 10.87 -14.58
CA SER A 31 17.29 10.27 -15.82
C SER A 31 18.42 11.05 -16.51
N GLN A 32 18.48 12.37 -16.35
CA GLN A 32 19.53 13.22 -16.93
C GLN A 32 20.82 13.16 -16.09
N ILE A 33 20.71 12.92 -14.78
CA ILE A 33 21.83 12.93 -13.84
C ILE A 33 22.45 11.53 -13.70
N THR A 34 21.65 10.47 -13.76
CA THR A 34 22.14 9.11 -13.53
C THR A 34 22.99 8.61 -14.70
N ASN A 35 24.31 8.69 -14.57
CA ASN A 35 25.28 7.98 -15.42
C ASN A 35 25.75 6.69 -14.70
N THR A 36 24.81 5.81 -14.41
CA THR A 36 25.08 4.53 -13.74
C THR A 36 24.91 3.39 -14.72
N ASP A 37 25.81 2.40 -14.66
CA ASP A 37 25.72 1.22 -15.51
C ASP A 37 24.36 0.51 -15.35
N PRO A 38 23.78 0.01 -16.44
CA PRO A 38 22.49 -0.67 -16.38
C PRO A 38 22.59 -1.92 -15.52
N VAL A 39 21.65 -2.08 -14.59
CA VAL A 39 21.44 -3.34 -13.89
C VAL A 39 21.04 -4.36 -14.97
N GLY A 40 21.96 -5.28 -15.29
CA GLY A 40 21.79 -6.26 -16.37
C GLY A 40 20.54 -7.13 -16.20
N ARG A 41 20.36 -8.13 -17.07
CA ARG A 41 19.13 -8.94 -17.10
C ARG A 41 18.90 -9.70 -15.77
N VAL A 42 17.92 -9.25 -14.98
CA VAL A 42 17.54 -9.90 -13.71
C VAL A 42 16.68 -11.14 -14.00
N GLN A 43 17.22 -12.33 -13.70
CA GLN A 43 16.49 -13.60 -13.81
C GLN A 43 15.94 -14.02 -12.46
N THR A 44 14.65 -13.82 -12.23
CA THR A 44 13.97 -14.28 -11.02
C THR A 44 13.46 -15.72 -11.20
N ARG A 45 13.49 -16.51 -10.12
CA ARG A 45 12.93 -17.87 -10.06
C ARG A 45 12.08 -18.03 -8.81
N THR A 46 10.97 -18.74 -8.92
CA THR A 46 10.11 -19.05 -7.78
C THR A 46 10.83 -19.99 -6.81
N ARG A 47 11.05 -19.53 -5.57
CA ARG A 47 11.73 -20.32 -4.53
C ARG A 47 10.76 -21.07 -3.62
N ARG A 48 9.57 -20.51 -3.37
CA ARG A 48 8.56 -21.03 -2.45
C ARG A 48 7.17 -20.84 -3.04
N THR A 49 6.29 -21.81 -2.80
CA THR A 49 4.86 -21.74 -3.15
C THR A 49 4.05 -21.91 -1.88
N LEU A 50 3.43 -20.82 -1.41
CA LEU A 50 2.61 -20.82 -0.20
C LEU A 50 1.19 -21.26 -0.56
N ARG A 51 0.80 -22.46 -0.10
CA ARG A 51 -0.53 -23.06 -0.31
C ARG A 51 -1.34 -22.99 0.98
N GLY A 52 -2.65 -22.84 0.87
CA GLY A 52 -3.57 -22.83 2.02
C GLY A 52 -4.82 -21.98 1.79
N HIS A 53 -4.70 -20.93 0.98
CA HIS A 53 -5.84 -20.08 0.65
C HIS A 53 -6.84 -20.78 -0.27
N LEU A 54 -8.11 -20.79 0.13
CA LEU A 54 -9.20 -21.42 -0.62
C LEU A 54 -9.86 -20.48 -1.64
N ALA A 55 -9.43 -19.22 -1.73
CA ALA A 55 -9.71 -18.39 -2.90
C ALA A 55 -8.73 -17.20 -3.04
N LYS A 56 -9.04 -16.24 -3.92
CA LYS A 56 -8.15 -15.18 -4.41
C LYS A 56 -7.67 -14.17 -3.36
N ILE A 57 -6.42 -14.29 -2.94
CA ILE A 57 -5.71 -13.36 -2.05
C ILE A 57 -5.78 -11.93 -2.62
N TYR A 58 -6.04 -10.93 -1.77
CA TYR A 58 -6.15 -9.53 -2.17
C TYR A 58 -5.02 -8.63 -1.63
N ALA A 59 -4.43 -8.99 -0.50
CA ALA A 59 -3.36 -8.22 0.12
C ALA A 59 -2.35 -9.16 0.79
N MET A 60 -1.09 -8.73 0.81
CA MET A 60 0.00 -9.35 1.55
C MET A 60 0.97 -8.29 2.07
N HIS A 61 1.61 -8.55 3.21
CA HIS A 61 2.59 -7.65 3.80
C HIS A 61 3.69 -8.44 4.51
N TRP A 62 4.96 -8.10 4.26
CA TRP A 62 6.11 -8.67 4.98
C TRP A 62 6.21 -8.07 6.39
N GLY A 63 6.54 -8.91 7.37
CA GLY A 63 6.94 -8.45 8.70
C GLY A 63 8.30 -7.74 8.65
N THR A 64 8.63 -7.02 9.72
CA THR A 64 9.91 -6.33 9.88
C THR A 64 11.10 -7.29 9.96
N ASP A 65 10.86 -8.56 10.29
CA ASP A 65 11.85 -9.61 10.45
C ASP A 65 12.27 -10.27 9.12
N SER A 66 11.70 -9.83 7.98
CA SER A 66 11.97 -10.36 6.62
C SER A 66 11.76 -11.89 6.48
N ARG A 67 11.07 -12.51 7.44
CA ARG A 67 10.80 -13.96 7.47
C ARG A 67 9.32 -14.25 7.41
N LEU A 68 8.54 -13.52 8.21
CA LEU A 68 7.11 -13.70 8.29
C LEU A 68 6.40 -12.76 7.31
N LEU A 69 5.24 -13.18 6.81
CA LEU A 69 4.36 -12.33 6.02
C LEU A 69 2.91 -12.64 6.38
N VAL A 70 2.07 -11.61 6.32
CA VAL A 70 0.62 -11.72 6.49
C VAL A 70 -0.02 -11.72 5.12
N SER A 71 -0.98 -12.62 4.88
CA SER A 71 -1.75 -12.69 3.64
C SER A 71 -3.24 -12.73 3.98
N ASN A 72 -4.06 -11.93 3.30
CA ASN A 72 -5.49 -11.88 3.57
C ASN A 72 -6.31 -12.31 2.35
N PHE A 73 -7.34 -13.13 2.62
CA PHE A 73 -8.30 -13.58 1.64
C PHE A 73 -9.73 -13.17 2.05
N LYS A 74 -10.63 -12.92 1.08
CA LYS A 74 -12.03 -12.58 1.36
C LYS A 74 -12.88 -13.85 1.39
N SER A 75 -13.12 -14.39 2.59
CA SER A 75 -14.14 -15.43 2.74
C SER A 75 -15.53 -14.85 2.43
N SER A 76 -16.21 -15.41 1.45
CA SER A 76 -17.58 -15.01 1.07
C SER A 76 -18.65 -15.70 1.91
N ARG A 77 -18.28 -16.47 2.95
CA ARG A 77 -19.25 -17.08 3.87
C ARG A 77 -19.62 -16.09 4.98
N PRO A 78 -20.87 -15.62 5.08
CA PRO A 78 -21.34 -14.96 6.28
C PRO A 78 -21.46 -16.01 7.39
N SER A 79 -20.54 -16.00 8.36
CA SER A 79 -20.68 -16.82 9.56
C SER A 79 -21.78 -16.23 10.45
N PRO A 80 -22.87 -16.98 10.76
CA PRO A 80 -24.06 -16.42 11.43
C PRO A 80 -23.92 -16.21 12.97
N HIS A 81 -22.71 -16.28 13.55
CA HIS A 81 -22.55 -16.30 15.02
C HIS A 81 -21.56 -15.29 15.64
N LEU A 82 -21.22 -14.19 14.97
CA LEU A 82 -20.41 -13.13 15.58
C LEU A 82 -21.15 -11.80 15.62
N LEU A 83 -22.25 -11.79 16.38
CA LEU A 83 -22.79 -10.56 16.96
C LEU A 83 -21.88 -10.14 18.12
N LEU A 84 -21.35 -8.92 18.03
CA LEU A 84 -20.56 -8.21 19.05
C LEU A 84 -19.26 -8.88 19.53
N LYS A 85 -18.15 -8.61 18.83
CA LYS A 85 -16.88 -8.31 19.51
C LYS A 85 -16.37 -6.94 19.09
N PRO A 86 -15.97 -6.06 20.04
CA PRO A 86 -15.48 -4.73 19.75
C PRO A 86 -14.16 -4.78 18.96
N ARG A 87 -14.06 -3.82 18.05
CA ARG A 87 -13.10 -3.64 16.94
C ARG A 87 -11.62 -3.43 17.34
N ALA A 88 -11.21 -3.81 18.55
CA ALA A 88 -9.87 -3.53 19.09
C ALA A 88 -9.08 -4.76 19.56
N GLN A 89 -9.64 -5.97 19.48
CA GLN A 89 -8.92 -7.22 19.77
C GLN A 89 -9.08 -8.22 18.62
N PHE A 90 -8.56 -7.87 17.45
CA PHE A 90 -8.00 -8.87 16.53
C PHE A 90 -6.47 -8.90 16.74
N SER A 91 -6.08 -8.99 18.02
CA SER A 91 -4.72 -9.27 18.43
C SER A 91 -4.69 -10.74 18.85
N LEU A 92 -3.96 -11.53 18.06
CA LEU A 92 -3.24 -12.74 18.48
C LEU A 92 -3.97 -14.05 18.82
N ARG A 93 -5.29 -14.21 18.61
CA ARG A 93 -5.92 -15.53 18.81
C ARG A 93 -7.07 -15.81 17.85
N GLU A 94 -6.72 -16.22 16.63
CA GLU A 94 -7.35 -17.28 15.83
C GLU A 94 -6.79 -17.18 14.41
N GLU A 95 -6.47 -18.33 13.81
CA GLU A 95 -5.75 -18.51 12.53
C GLU A 95 -4.21 -18.44 12.59
N SER A 96 -3.64 -18.86 13.73
CA SER A 96 -2.48 -19.75 13.67
C SER A 96 -2.92 -21.07 13.05
N LEU A 97 -2.88 -21.20 11.72
CA LEU A 97 -2.87 -22.45 10.95
C LEU A 97 -2.79 -22.13 9.45
N CYS A 98 -1.59 -21.79 8.96
CA CYS A 98 -1.07 -22.14 7.64
C CYS A 98 0.35 -21.58 7.46
N CYS A 99 1.27 -21.93 8.37
CA CYS A 99 2.71 -21.96 8.15
C CYS A 99 3.28 -22.87 9.25
N ASN A 100 3.46 -24.16 8.92
CA ASN A 100 4.04 -25.26 9.72
C ASN A 100 3.91 -25.17 11.25
#